data_AF-A0A8I2K507-F1
#
_entry.id   AF-A0A8I2K507-F1
#
_cell.length_a   1.000
_cell.length_b   1.000
_cell.length_c   1.000
_cell.angle_alpha   90.00
_cell.angle_beta   90.00
_cell.angle_gamma   90.00
#
_symmetry.space_group_name_H-M   'P 1'
#
loop_
_entity.id
_entity.type
_entity.pdbx_description
1 polymer ?
#
loop_
_entity_poly.entity_id
_entity_poly.type
_entity_poly.pdbx_seq_one_letter_code
_entity_poly.pdbx_strand_id
1 'polypeptide(L)'
;MTEFKCKEKLMRNIVLLATIALVSLLCTPIIVLGAPPTARNMSEEPSDTELLNATPIPPARRELVWLDPPKLEALAAQVKAAGGSIIAEYYDAADNYRREYKTTWDDIVWAKEVEKIVDIAYDAGRRGQYYKSIKYYKQALLLAPGSDLFLMSIGVAYVQVGEKERGIRFLEKAASISPNNSRIRRNLEVARGY
;
A
#
# COMPACT_ATOMS: atom_id res chain seq x y z
N MET A 1 19.61 58.88 41.76
CA MET A 1 18.64 58.01 42.48
C MET A 1 17.57 57.53 41.50
N THR A 2 17.98 56.90 40.38
CA THR A 2 17.13 56.76 39.18
C THR A 2 17.33 55.46 38.38
N GLU A 3 18.17 54.53 38.82
CA GLU A 3 18.33 53.21 38.16
C GLU A 3 17.64 52.04 38.88
N PHE A 4 17.25 52.19 40.15
CA PHE A 4 16.60 51.11 40.91
C PHE A 4 15.10 50.95 40.61
N LYS A 5 14.42 51.96 40.04
CA LYS A 5 12.97 51.90 39.73
C LYS A 5 12.63 51.27 38.37
N CYS A 6 13.61 50.95 37.53
CA CYS A 6 13.37 50.40 36.20
C CYS A 6 13.35 48.85 36.16
N LYS A 7 14.12 48.17 37.04
CA LYS A 7 14.17 46.69 37.09
C LYS A 7 12.96 46.05 37.79
N GLU A 8 12.33 46.75 38.73
CA GLU A 8 11.14 46.26 39.44
C GLU A 8 9.86 46.25 38.58
N LYS A 9 9.77 47.16 37.60
CA LYS A 9 8.63 47.26 36.68
C LYS A 9 8.71 46.25 35.53
N LEU A 10 9.92 45.80 35.19
CA LEU A 10 10.15 44.79 34.14
C LEU A 10 9.92 43.35 34.65
N MET A 11 10.23 43.07 35.93
CA MET A 11 10.01 41.76 36.54
C MET A 11 8.52 41.48 36.87
N ARG A 12 7.71 42.52 37.10
CA ARG A 12 6.25 42.38 37.33
C ARG A 12 5.45 42.05 36.07
N ASN A 13 5.97 42.33 34.87
CA ASN A 13 5.29 42.00 33.60
C ASN A 13 5.64 40.61 33.05
N ILE A 14 6.69 39.96 33.56
CA ILE A 14 7.09 38.61 33.11
C ILE A 14 6.37 37.52 33.91
N VAL A 15 6.00 37.81 35.18
CA VAL A 15 5.27 36.85 36.03
C VAL A 15 3.76 36.84 35.74
N LEU A 16 3.20 37.87 35.10
CA LEU A 16 1.77 37.95 34.76
C LEU A 16 1.39 37.23 33.43
N LEU A 17 2.37 36.78 32.65
CA LEU A 17 2.15 36.02 31.40
C LEU A 17 2.17 34.49 31.61
N ALA A 18 2.39 34.02 32.84
CA ALA A 18 2.54 32.59 33.15
C ALA A 18 1.28 31.90 33.71
N THR A 19 0.12 32.58 33.79
CA THR A 19 -1.05 32.01 34.50
C THR A 19 -2.41 32.18 33.80
N ILE A 20 -2.47 32.39 32.47
CA ILE A 20 -3.75 32.41 31.76
C ILE A 20 -3.83 31.25 30.76
N ALA A 21 -4.75 30.34 31.07
CA ALA A 21 -5.41 29.38 30.18
C ALA A 21 -4.66 28.10 29.79
N LEU A 22 -4.48 27.20 30.77
CA LEU A 22 -5.10 25.88 30.62
C LEU A 22 -6.62 26.10 30.46
N VAL A 23 -7.22 25.60 29.38
CA VAL A 23 -8.56 24.97 29.32
C VAL A 23 -8.94 24.78 27.83
N SER A 24 -8.82 23.53 27.42
CA SER A 24 -9.77 22.77 26.59
C SER A 24 -10.04 23.12 25.12
N LEU A 25 -9.94 22.07 24.29
CA LEU A 25 -10.69 21.83 23.04
C LEU A 25 -10.38 22.86 21.93
N LEU A 26 -9.72 22.48 20.85
CA LEU A 26 -10.31 21.61 19.85
C LEU A 26 -9.23 20.77 19.15
N CYS A 27 -9.39 19.45 19.26
CA CYS A 27 -8.92 18.53 18.25
C CYS A 27 -9.51 18.94 16.90
N THR A 28 -8.71 19.51 16.02
CA THR A 28 -8.90 19.32 14.58
C THR A 28 -7.76 18.42 14.12
N PRO A 29 -8.01 17.17 13.71
CA PRO A 29 -7.04 16.50 12.89
C PRO A 29 -7.05 17.24 11.55
N ILE A 30 -5.96 17.95 11.27
CA ILE A 30 -5.57 18.27 9.90
C ILE A 30 -5.51 16.91 9.21
N ILE A 31 -6.44 16.68 8.29
CA ILE A 31 -6.46 15.52 7.41
C ILE A 31 -5.19 15.62 6.57
N VAL A 32 -4.16 14.88 6.99
CA VAL A 32 -2.92 14.72 6.23
C VAL A 32 -3.26 13.93 4.98
N LEU A 33 -3.27 14.63 3.86
CA LEU A 33 -3.28 14.10 2.51
C LEU A 33 -2.01 13.22 2.32
N GLY A 34 -2.19 11.91 2.14
CA GLY A 34 -1.27 11.07 1.37
C GLY A 34 0.17 10.87 1.87
N ALA A 35 0.42 10.74 3.19
CA ALA A 35 1.70 10.19 3.65
C ALA A 35 1.71 8.66 3.45
N PRO A 36 2.77 8.05 2.85
CA PRO A 36 2.93 6.60 2.90
C PRO A 36 2.94 6.15 4.37
N PRO A 37 2.42 4.96 4.71
CA PRO A 37 2.28 4.53 6.09
C PRO A 37 3.64 4.60 6.80
N THR A 38 3.81 5.63 7.64
CA THR A 38 5.01 5.86 8.42
C THR A 38 5.07 4.83 9.53
N ALA A 39 6.10 3.98 9.48
CA ALA A 39 6.57 3.07 10.54
C ALA A 39 5.47 2.40 11.38
N ARG A 40 4.62 1.57 10.74
CA ARG A 40 3.86 0.55 11.47
C ARG A 40 4.86 -0.36 12.19
N ASN A 41 4.65 -0.62 13.48
CA ASN A 41 5.41 -1.64 14.19
C ASN A 41 5.20 -2.97 13.44
N MET A 42 6.28 -3.54 12.86
CA MET A 42 6.21 -4.71 11.97
C MET A 42 5.64 -5.98 12.64
N SER A 43 5.31 -5.90 13.94
CA SER A 43 4.69 -6.94 14.74
C SER A 43 3.16 -7.05 14.57
N GLU A 44 2.46 -6.00 14.13
CA GLU A 44 0.99 -6.03 14.01
C GLU A 44 0.55 -6.21 12.57
N GLU A 45 -0.05 -7.37 12.26
CA GLU A 45 -0.59 -7.66 10.93
C GLU A 45 -1.74 -6.69 10.57
N PRO A 46 -1.82 -6.21 9.32
CA PRO A 46 -2.93 -5.38 8.86
C PRO A 46 -4.26 -6.12 8.98
N SER A 47 -5.26 -5.39 9.50
CA SER A 47 -6.61 -5.92 9.62
C SER A 47 -7.22 -6.09 8.23
N ASP A 48 -8.12 -7.07 8.08
CA ASP A 48 -8.78 -7.29 6.79
C ASP A 48 -9.59 -6.06 6.35
N THR A 49 -10.25 -5.39 7.30
CA THR A 49 -11.05 -4.18 7.04
C THR A 49 -10.20 -3.03 6.51
N GLU A 50 -9.02 -2.82 7.09
CA GLU A 50 -8.06 -1.81 6.64
C GLU A 50 -7.66 -2.07 5.18
N LEU A 51 -7.30 -3.32 4.86
CA LEU A 51 -6.86 -3.72 3.52
C LEU A 51 -7.97 -3.58 2.47
N LEU A 52 -9.21 -3.94 2.82
CA LEU A 52 -10.35 -3.89 1.89
C LEU A 52 -10.81 -2.46 1.57
N ASN A 53 -10.52 -1.51 2.48
CA ASN A 53 -10.93 -0.12 2.38
C ASN A 53 -9.80 0.84 1.98
N ALA A 54 -8.56 0.34 1.84
CA ALA A 54 -7.42 1.16 1.47
C ALA A 54 -7.58 1.76 0.06
N THR A 55 -7.16 3.02 -0.09
CA THR A 55 -7.19 3.75 -1.36
C THR A 55 -6.27 3.08 -2.38
N PRO A 56 -6.77 2.67 -3.56
CA PRO A 56 -5.97 1.97 -4.55
C PRO A 56 -4.75 2.76 -5.03
N ILE A 57 -3.69 2.06 -5.42
CA ILE A 57 -2.52 2.68 -6.04
C ILE A 57 -2.86 3.43 -7.34
N PRO A 58 -2.09 4.47 -7.70
CA PRO A 58 -2.23 5.15 -8.98
C PRO A 58 -2.08 4.19 -10.18
N PRO A 59 -2.75 4.46 -11.32
CA PRO A 59 -2.69 3.61 -12.50
C PRO A 59 -1.26 3.29 -12.98
N ALA A 60 -0.36 4.27 -12.95
CA ALA A 60 1.04 4.09 -13.37
C ALA A 60 1.76 3.00 -12.57
N ARG A 61 1.49 2.90 -11.26
CA ARG A 61 2.05 1.86 -10.39
C ARG A 61 1.40 0.50 -10.61
N ARG A 62 0.10 0.47 -10.97
CA ARG A 62 -0.64 -0.77 -11.21
C ARG A 62 0.01 -1.63 -12.30
N GLU A 63 0.46 -0.99 -13.38
CA GLU A 63 1.12 -1.68 -14.50
C GLU A 63 2.50 -2.25 -14.13
N LEU A 64 3.15 -1.72 -13.09
CA LEU A 64 4.47 -2.19 -12.65
C LEU A 64 4.40 -3.42 -11.73
N VAL A 65 3.31 -3.56 -10.95
CA VAL A 65 3.15 -4.69 -10.00
C VAL A 65 3.21 -6.05 -10.68
N TRP A 66 2.79 -6.12 -11.95
CA TRP A 66 2.66 -7.36 -12.72
C TRP A 66 3.62 -7.44 -13.88
N LEU A 67 4.61 -6.55 -13.92
CA LEU A 67 5.59 -6.55 -14.97
C LEU A 67 6.53 -7.75 -14.78
N ASP A 68 6.73 -8.53 -15.83
CA ASP A 68 7.65 -9.67 -15.78
C ASP A 68 9.01 -9.23 -15.22
N PRO A 69 9.63 -9.99 -14.30
CA PRO A 69 10.87 -9.54 -13.64
C PRO A 69 11.99 -9.12 -14.62
N PRO A 70 12.24 -9.83 -15.74
CA PRO A 70 13.23 -9.38 -16.72
C PRO A 70 12.87 -8.05 -17.38
N LYS A 71 11.58 -7.79 -17.62
CA LYS A 71 11.09 -6.52 -18.17
C LYS A 71 11.24 -5.40 -17.13
N LEU A 72 10.95 -5.67 -15.86
CA LEU A 72 11.14 -4.72 -14.77
C LEU A 72 12.61 -4.33 -14.60
N GLU A 73 13.54 -5.28 -14.71
CA GLU A 73 14.99 -5.00 -14.67
C GLU A 73 15.46 -4.18 -15.89
N ALA A 74 14.97 -4.51 -17.09
CA ALA A 74 15.27 -3.74 -18.28
C ALA A 74 14.77 -2.28 -18.15
N LEU A 75 13.56 -2.10 -17.61
CA LEU A 75 12.98 -0.79 -17.34
C LEU A 75 13.79 -0.04 -16.28
N ALA A 76 14.22 -0.71 -15.21
CA ALA A 76 15.09 -0.14 -14.18
C ALA A 76 16.39 0.42 -14.76
N ALA A 77 17.05 -0.33 -15.65
CA ALA A 77 18.26 0.13 -16.32
C ALA A 77 18.04 1.40 -17.15
N GLN A 78 16.92 1.47 -17.89
CA GLN A 78 16.54 2.65 -18.67
C GLN A 78 16.27 3.86 -17.78
N VAL A 79 15.51 3.68 -16.69
CA VAL A 79 15.19 4.75 -15.73
C VAL A 79 16.47 5.35 -15.13
N LYS A 80 17.39 4.47 -14.73
CA LYS A 80 18.67 4.89 -14.16
C LYS A 80 19.53 5.65 -15.19
N ALA A 81 19.58 5.17 -16.43
CA ALA A 81 20.33 5.81 -17.51
C ALA A 81 19.78 7.21 -17.87
N ALA A 82 18.47 7.42 -17.74
CA ALA A 82 17.81 8.69 -18.04
C ALA A 82 17.81 9.71 -16.88
N GLY A 83 18.52 9.42 -15.78
CA GLY A 83 18.59 10.34 -14.63
C GLY A 83 17.40 10.24 -13.66
N GLY A 84 16.65 9.13 -13.67
CA GLY A 84 15.67 8.78 -12.63
C GLY A 84 14.20 8.84 -13.03
N SER A 85 13.87 9.23 -14.27
CA SER A 85 12.51 9.23 -14.79
C SER A 85 12.48 9.02 -16.29
N ILE A 86 11.53 8.23 -16.79
CA ILE A 86 11.32 7.99 -18.23
C ILE A 86 9.85 7.86 -18.59
N ILE A 87 9.59 8.07 -19.88
CA ILE A 87 8.45 7.51 -20.59
C ILE A 87 9.04 6.46 -21.54
N ALA A 88 8.71 5.19 -21.32
CA ALA A 88 9.20 4.08 -22.12
C ALA A 88 8.04 3.34 -22.77
N GLU A 89 8.10 3.16 -24.08
CA GLU A 89 7.20 2.24 -24.77
C GLU A 89 7.78 0.82 -24.71
N TYR A 90 6.96 -0.12 -24.27
CA TYR A 90 7.26 -1.54 -24.37
C TYR A 90 6.27 -2.20 -25.33
N TYR A 91 6.80 -2.98 -26.27
CA TYR A 91 5.99 -3.83 -27.12
C TYR A 91 5.98 -5.23 -26.55
N ASP A 92 4.79 -5.72 -26.18
CA ASP A 92 4.62 -7.11 -25.81
C ASP A 92 4.18 -7.92 -27.03
N ALA A 93 5.10 -8.78 -27.49
CA ALA A 93 4.87 -9.61 -28.65
C ALA A 93 3.78 -10.66 -28.40
N ALA A 94 3.47 -11.00 -27.13
CA ALA A 94 2.50 -12.04 -26.79
C ALA A 94 1.05 -11.57 -26.97
N ASP A 95 0.76 -10.29 -26.75
CA ASP A 95 -0.58 -9.70 -26.88
C ASP A 95 -0.68 -8.67 -28.04
N ASN A 96 0.40 -8.49 -28.81
CA ASN A 96 0.53 -7.51 -29.89
C ASN A 96 0.14 -6.09 -29.44
N TYR A 97 0.45 -5.75 -28.19
CA TYR A 97 0.04 -4.49 -27.58
C TYR A 97 1.27 -3.64 -27.21
N ARG A 98 1.18 -2.33 -27.50
CA ARG A 98 2.15 -1.35 -27.01
C ARG A 98 1.64 -0.77 -25.70
N ARG A 99 2.51 -0.80 -24.69
CA ARG A 99 2.27 -0.17 -23.40
C ARG A 99 3.25 0.97 -23.20
N GLU A 100 2.75 2.10 -22.76
CA GLU A 100 3.58 3.21 -22.33
C GLU A 100 3.74 3.16 -20.80
N TYR A 101 4.97 3.12 -20.34
CA TYR A 101 5.34 3.19 -18.94
C TYR A 101 5.88 4.58 -18.63
N LYS A 102 5.09 5.37 -17.91
CA LYS A 102 5.54 6.61 -17.29
C LYS A 102 5.93 6.31 -15.84
N THR A 103 7.24 6.27 -15.56
CA THR A 103 7.75 5.75 -14.29
C THR A 103 8.98 6.51 -13.81
N THR A 104 9.21 6.46 -12.50
CA THR A 104 10.37 7.04 -11.82
C THR A 104 11.21 5.94 -11.15
N TRP A 105 12.43 6.27 -10.74
CA TRP A 105 13.28 5.34 -10.00
C TRP A 105 12.62 4.88 -8.69
N ASP A 106 11.87 5.77 -8.02
CA ASP A 106 11.13 5.44 -6.81
C ASP A 106 10.01 4.42 -7.08
N ASP A 107 9.33 4.52 -8.21
CA ASP A 107 8.32 3.54 -8.63
C ASP A 107 8.93 2.19 -8.95
N ILE A 108 10.12 2.16 -9.55
CA ILE A 108 10.87 0.92 -9.81
C ILE A 108 11.29 0.26 -8.50
N VAL A 109 11.89 1.01 -7.58
CA VAL A 109 12.30 0.48 -6.28
C VAL A 109 11.10 -0.07 -5.52
N TRP A 110 9.97 0.66 -5.54
CA TRP A 110 8.72 0.19 -4.97
C TRP A 110 8.22 -1.11 -5.62
N ALA A 111 8.23 -1.21 -6.95
CA ALA A 111 7.76 -2.40 -7.67
C ALA A 111 8.61 -3.64 -7.36
N LYS A 112 9.93 -3.48 -7.26
CA LYS A 112 10.85 -4.56 -6.88
C LYS A 112 10.63 -5.03 -5.44
N GLU A 113 10.31 -4.13 -4.52
CA GLU A 113 9.97 -4.52 -3.16
C GLU A 113 8.66 -5.31 -3.09
N VAL A 114 7.65 -4.91 -3.87
CA VAL A 114 6.39 -5.66 -3.99
C VAL A 114 6.64 -7.05 -4.56
N GLU A 115 7.42 -7.16 -5.65
CA GLU A 115 7.75 -8.42 -6.31
C GLU A 115 8.40 -9.43 -5.34
N LYS A 116 9.43 -9.00 -4.60
CA LYS A 116 10.09 -9.83 -3.58
C LYS A 116 9.12 -10.40 -2.54
N ILE A 117 8.15 -9.60 -2.07
CA ILE A 117 7.15 -10.04 -1.09
C ILE A 117 6.18 -11.05 -1.72
N VAL A 118 5.75 -10.77 -2.96
CA VAL A 118 4.84 -11.62 -3.72
C VAL A 118 5.45 -12.98 -4.01
N ASP A 119 6.74 -13.05 -4.33
CA ASP A 119 7.45 -14.30 -4.57
C ASP A 119 7.39 -15.21 -3.34
N ILE A 120 7.63 -14.66 -2.15
CA ILE A 120 7.52 -15.40 -0.89
C ILE A 120 6.08 -15.88 -0.66
N ALA A 121 5.09 -15.02 -0.92
CA ALA A 121 3.68 -15.32 -0.72
C ALA A 121 3.18 -16.43 -1.66
N TYR A 122 3.58 -16.34 -2.93
CA TYR A 122 3.23 -17.28 -3.99
C TYR A 122 3.85 -18.65 -3.71
N ASP A 123 5.15 -18.67 -3.40
CA ASP A 123 5.89 -19.89 -3.10
C ASP A 123 5.40 -20.58 -1.81
N ALA A 124 5.00 -19.81 -0.79
CA ALA A 124 4.29 -20.33 0.38
C ALA A 124 2.95 -20.99 0.00
N GLY A 125 2.15 -20.35 -0.86
CA GLY A 125 0.87 -20.89 -1.34
C GLY A 125 1.04 -22.19 -2.11
N ARG A 126 2.05 -22.28 -2.98
CA ARG A 126 2.37 -23.53 -3.72
C ARG A 126 2.75 -24.69 -2.81
N ARG A 127 3.36 -24.41 -1.66
CA ARG A 127 3.69 -25.40 -0.63
C ARG A 127 2.55 -25.71 0.34
N GLY A 128 1.35 -25.16 0.13
CA GLY A 128 0.22 -25.32 1.05
C GLY A 128 0.37 -24.56 2.37
N GLN A 129 1.36 -23.67 2.49
CA GLN A 129 1.60 -22.85 3.68
C GLN A 129 0.68 -21.62 3.67
N TYR A 130 -0.63 -21.85 3.69
CA TYR A 130 -1.62 -20.81 3.40
C TYR A 130 -1.62 -19.64 4.41
N TYR A 131 -1.43 -19.88 5.71
CA TYR A 131 -1.27 -18.78 6.68
C TYR A 131 -0.07 -17.88 6.36
N LYS A 132 1.06 -18.46 5.95
CA LYS A 132 2.24 -17.71 5.51
C LYS A 132 1.94 -16.94 4.23
N SER A 133 1.25 -17.58 3.27
CA SER A 133 0.82 -16.94 2.03
C SER A 133 -0.07 -15.73 2.29
N ILE A 134 -1.08 -15.86 3.17
CA ILE A 134 -1.95 -14.77 3.61
C ILE A 134 -1.12 -13.63 4.20
N LYS A 135 -0.21 -13.93 5.14
CA LYS A 135 0.64 -12.92 5.77
C LYS A 135 1.43 -12.09 4.76
N TYR A 136 2.12 -12.72 3.83
CA TYR A 136 2.94 -12.00 2.85
C TYR A 136 2.09 -11.30 1.78
N TYR A 137 0.98 -11.90 1.32
CA TYR A 137 0.09 -11.18 0.40
C TYR A 137 -0.56 -9.97 1.05
N LYS A 138 -0.86 -10.00 2.35
CA LYS A 138 -1.32 -8.83 3.09
C LYS A 138 -0.27 -7.71 3.12
N GLN A 139 1.01 -8.06 3.29
CA GLN A 139 2.11 -7.09 3.19
C GLN A 139 2.24 -6.51 1.78
N ALA A 140 2.13 -7.34 0.74
CA ALA A 140 2.13 -6.87 -0.64
C ALA A 140 0.92 -5.94 -0.91
N LEU A 141 -0.26 -6.27 -0.38
CA LEU A 141 -1.46 -5.46 -0.51
C LEU A 141 -1.38 -4.13 0.27
N LEU A 142 -0.61 -4.06 1.37
CA LEU A 142 -0.31 -2.77 2.02
C LEU A 142 0.53 -1.86 1.12
N LEU A 143 1.47 -2.41 0.37
CA LEU A 143 2.29 -1.63 -0.58
C LEU A 143 1.56 -1.31 -1.88
N ALA A 144 0.67 -2.20 -2.31
CA ALA A 144 -0.15 -2.05 -3.50
C ALA A 144 -1.66 -2.20 -3.21
N PRO A 145 -2.27 -1.27 -2.45
CA PRO A 145 -3.70 -1.29 -2.18
C PRO A 145 -4.54 -1.38 -3.46
N GLY A 146 -5.67 -2.08 -3.37
CA GLY A 146 -6.60 -2.24 -4.48
C GLY A 146 -6.11 -3.16 -5.60
N SER A 147 -5.05 -3.95 -5.38
CA SER A 147 -4.63 -5.01 -6.29
C SER A 147 -5.64 -6.16 -6.26
N ASP A 148 -6.42 -6.32 -7.33
CA ASP A 148 -7.42 -7.39 -7.49
C ASP A 148 -6.80 -8.79 -7.39
N LEU A 149 -5.60 -8.96 -7.92
CA LEU A 149 -4.88 -10.23 -7.89
C LEU A 149 -4.34 -10.58 -6.50
N PHE A 150 -3.89 -9.60 -5.69
CA PHE A 150 -3.51 -9.86 -4.29
C PHE A 150 -4.74 -10.13 -3.43
N LEU A 151 -5.81 -9.36 -3.62
CA LEU A 151 -7.10 -9.61 -2.98
C LEU A 151 -7.60 -11.03 -3.30
N MET A 152 -7.55 -11.45 -4.56
CA MET A 152 -7.92 -12.79 -4.98
C MET A 152 -7.04 -13.86 -4.32
N SER A 153 -5.72 -13.65 -4.26
CA SER A 153 -4.78 -14.61 -3.68
C SER A 153 -4.99 -14.79 -2.17
N ILE A 154 -5.23 -13.69 -1.44
CA ILE A 154 -5.63 -13.72 -0.03
C ILE A 154 -6.97 -14.45 0.13
N GLY A 155 -7.94 -14.14 -0.74
CA GLY A 155 -9.26 -14.74 -0.70
C GLY A 155 -9.24 -16.26 -0.87
N VAL A 156 -8.49 -16.75 -1.86
CA VAL A 156 -8.26 -18.19 -2.07
C VAL A 156 -7.57 -18.81 -0.86
N ALA A 157 -6.49 -18.19 -0.36
CA ALA A 157 -5.75 -18.74 0.77
C ALA A 157 -6.60 -18.81 2.06
N TYR A 158 -7.50 -17.84 2.29
CA TYR A 158 -8.46 -17.92 3.40
C TYR A 158 -9.44 -19.08 3.27
N VAL A 159 -9.97 -19.33 2.07
CA VAL A 159 -10.83 -20.50 1.82
C VAL A 159 -10.09 -21.80 2.12
N GLN A 160 -8.80 -21.89 1.74
CA GLN A 160 -7.98 -23.08 1.98
C GLN A 160 -7.71 -23.36 3.47
N VAL A 161 -7.73 -22.34 4.34
CA VAL A 161 -7.60 -22.53 5.79
C VAL A 161 -8.93 -22.63 6.53
N GLY A 162 -10.05 -22.77 5.80
CA GLY A 162 -11.39 -22.90 6.36
C GLY A 162 -12.05 -21.57 6.77
N GLU A 163 -11.38 -20.44 6.56
CA GLU A 163 -11.86 -19.09 6.87
C GLU A 163 -12.70 -18.52 5.72
N LYS A 164 -13.73 -19.27 5.31
CA LYS A 164 -14.47 -19.07 4.07
C LYS A 164 -15.09 -17.67 3.95
N GLU A 165 -15.73 -17.17 5.00
CA GLU A 165 -16.41 -15.86 4.99
C GLU A 165 -15.40 -14.73 4.76
N ARG A 166 -14.20 -14.85 5.33
CA ARG A 166 -13.11 -13.89 5.08
C ARG A 166 -12.66 -13.98 3.63
N GLY A 167 -12.47 -15.20 3.12
CA GLY A 167 -12.10 -15.45 1.74
C GLY A 167 -13.08 -14.83 0.73
N ILE A 168 -14.38 -15.01 0.96
CA ILE A 168 -15.45 -14.44 0.12
C ILE A 168 -15.36 -12.92 0.08
N ARG A 169 -15.20 -12.22 1.22
CA ARG A 169 -15.09 -10.75 1.22
C ARG A 169 -13.94 -10.24 0.36
N PHE A 170 -12.78 -10.91 0.43
CA PHE A 170 -11.63 -10.56 -0.40
C PHE A 170 -11.88 -10.82 -1.89
N LEU A 171 -12.50 -11.95 -2.23
CA LEU A 171 -12.85 -12.29 -3.60
C LEU A 171 -13.94 -11.37 -4.19
N GLU A 172 -14.91 -10.94 -3.39
CA GLU A 172 -15.91 -9.95 -3.78
C GLU A 172 -15.28 -8.59 -4.07
N LYS A 173 -14.35 -8.14 -3.21
CA LYS A 173 -13.60 -6.91 -3.47
C LYS A 173 -12.80 -7.04 -4.77
N ALA A 174 -12.09 -8.15 -4.98
CA ALA A 174 -11.35 -8.40 -6.22
C ALA A 174 -12.27 -8.37 -7.46
N ALA A 175 -13.45 -9.00 -7.37
CA ALA A 175 -14.42 -9.04 -8.45
C ALA A 175 -15.03 -7.66 -8.76
N SER A 176 -15.19 -6.81 -7.75
CA SER A 176 -15.66 -5.42 -7.95
C SER A 176 -14.67 -4.56 -8.72
N ILE A 177 -13.37 -4.86 -8.61
CA ILE A 177 -12.29 -4.13 -9.30
C ILE A 177 -12.12 -4.66 -10.71
N SER A 178 -12.17 -5.99 -10.87
CA SER A 178 -11.97 -6.68 -12.15
C SER A 178 -13.13 -7.62 -12.48
N PRO A 179 -14.32 -7.09 -12.84
CA PRO A 179 -15.53 -7.89 -13.06
C PRO A 179 -15.41 -8.88 -14.23
N ASN A 180 -14.52 -8.60 -15.17
CA ASN A 180 -14.28 -9.45 -16.35
C ASN A 180 -13.17 -10.50 -16.13
N ASN A 181 -12.54 -10.54 -14.95
CA ASN A 181 -11.53 -11.54 -14.65
C ASN A 181 -12.18 -12.90 -14.31
N SER A 182 -12.16 -13.81 -15.27
CA SER A 182 -12.78 -15.14 -15.16
C SER A 182 -12.20 -15.99 -14.02
N ARG A 183 -10.91 -15.81 -13.69
CA ARG A 183 -10.25 -16.52 -12.58
C ARG A 183 -10.80 -16.07 -11.23
N ILE A 184 -10.98 -14.76 -11.03
CA ILE A 184 -11.58 -14.21 -9.81
C ILE A 184 -13.02 -14.72 -9.66
N ARG A 185 -13.81 -14.63 -10.75
CA ARG A 185 -15.20 -15.09 -10.76
C ARG A 185 -15.33 -16.56 -10.36
N ARG A 186 -14.52 -17.43 -10.97
CA ARG A 186 -14.49 -18.86 -10.65
C ARG A 186 -14.13 -19.11 -9.18
N ASN A 187 -13.12 -18.42 -8.67
CA ASN A 187 -12.72 -18.57 -7.26
C ASN A 187 -13.85 -18.14 -6.30
N LEU A 188 -14.58 -17.07 -6.63
CA LEU A 188 -15.73 -16.62 -5.84
C LEU A 188 -16.91 -17.60 -5.89
N GLU A 189 -17.22 -18.15 -7.07
CA GLU A 189 -18.25 -19.18 -7.24
C GLU A 189 -17.92 -20.43 -6.43
N VAL A 190 -16.68 -20.93 -6.55
CA VAL A 190 -16.18 -22.07 -5.77
C VAL A 190 -16.26 -21.78 -4.27
N ALA A 191 -15.81 -20.60 -3.83
CA ALA A 191 -15.85 -20.23 -2.41
C ALA A 191 -17.28 -20.22 -1.87
N ARG A 192 -18.27 -19.74 -2.65
CA ARG A 192 -19.69 -19.71 -2.25
C ARG A 192 -20.37 -21.07 -2.26
N GLY A 193 -19.90 -22.01 -3.10
CA GLY A 193 -20.48 -23.33 -3.27
C GLY A 193 -20.04 -24.39 -2.25
N TYR A 194 -18.98 -24.15 -1.48
CA TYR A 194 -18.68 -24.90 -0.25
C TYR A 194 -19.75 -24.69 0.82
#